data_AF-A0A2V9N1U9-F1
#
_entry.id   AF-A0A2V9N1U9-F1
#
_cell.length_a   1.000
_cell.length_b   1.000
_cell.length_c   1.000
_cell.angle_alpha   90.00
_cell.angle_beta   90.00
_cell.angle_gamma   90.00
#
_symmetry.space_group_name_H-M   'P 1'
#
loop_
_entity.id
_entity.type
_entity.pdbx_description
1 polymer ?
#
loop_
_entity_poly.entity_id
_entity_poly.type
_entity_poly.pdbx_seq_one_letter_code
_entity_poly.pdbx_strand_id
1 'polypeptide(L)'
;MADIVLKSTIANGNGAHTNSPETEVYAIFGAEPEVQAYAMAKYSRSSLSMKESLKEINTQKAEKFLNTFYFQYGHRSIADLAHIALAIEKLSILAAIVIADEQRWDGQERSTRYQDFRKSGYYIPDFGTDSSARELYTRTIDGLFSDYESLSESMFRYLADTTPKPAEMKQEAYERTLKARAFDISRYLLPLATNTSLGEIVNARTLEMQVSHLLSHTHAEIRHLGGLLKHAAASAAYNVNHESYRGLVEEIRQLSPELGDRADRELLKEVRVSPTLVKYADPNAYEMETRRELRQIASELMKGAPVEPTRPVDLLDDEPLEIELACTLLYEHCSYSYRQIRRAIASAGEARRREIIDAGLRHRGRHDEMLRAFRAGQQFRFDILMDIGGFRDMHRHRRCIQIEQSFTTEHGYDIPEQLKPAGALAEYEAAMGRASDAVGALGKITNPEAAESAQYAIPLGFRKR
;
A
#
# COMPACT_ATOMS: atom_id res chain seq x y z
N MET A 1 -57.97 8.99 -8.35
CA MET A 1 -57.30 9.60 -9.51
C MET A 1 -55.84 9.15 -9.47
N ALA A 2 -55.25 8.43 -10.40
CA ALA A 2 -55.70 7.68 -11.56
C ALA A 2 -54.55 6.69 -11.81
N ASP A 3 -54.87 5.40 -11.91
CA ASP A 3 -53.96 4.35 -12.34
C ASP A 3 -53.61 4.57 -13.82
N ILE A 4 -52.32 4.56 -14.16
CA ILE A 4 -51.88 4.46 -15.55
C ILE A 4 -51.28 3.07 -15.76
N VAL A 5 -52.13 2.22 -16.35
CA VAL A 5 -51.83 0.91 -16.91
C VAL A 5 -50.92 1.10 -18.13
N LEU A 6 -49.68 0.62 -18.06
CA LEU A 6 -48.81 0.45 -19.24
C LEU A 6 -49.24 -0.82 -19.99
N LYS A 7 -50.05 -0.64 -21.04
CA LYS A 7 -50.33 -1.68 -22.03
C LYS A 7 -49.08 -1.91 -22.88
N SER A 8 -48.54 -3.13 -22.85
CA SER A 8 -47.56 -3.60 -23.84
C SER A 8 -48.27 -3.91 -25.14
N THR A 9 -48.00 -3.14 -26.20
CA THR A 9 -48.39 -3.48 -27.56
C THR A 9 -47.16 -4.05 -28.26
N ILE A 10 -47.20 -5.36 -28.57
CA ILE A 10 -46.24 -6.01 -29.45
C ILE A 10 -46.55 -5.53 -30.87
N ALA A 11 -45.63 -4.79 -31.49
CA ALA A 11 -45.67 -4.45 -32.90
C ALA A 11 -44.42 -4.99 -33.58
N ASN A 12 -44.59 -6.13 -34.26
CA ASN A 12 -43.71 -6.56 -35.33
C ASN A 12 -43.82 -5.53 -36.48
N GLY A 13 -42.72 -4.87 -36.80
CA GLY A 13 -42.65 -3.97 -37.96
C GLY A 13 -41.20 -3.68 -38.33
N ASN A 14 -40.80 -4.19 -39.50
CA ASN A 14 -39.59 -3.82 -40.25
C ASN A 14 -39.57 -2.31 -40.54
N GLY A 15 -39.22 -1.50 -39.54
CA GLY A 15 -38.94 -0.09 -39.68
C GLY A 15 -37.44 0.12 -39.85
N ALA A 16 -37.02 0.63 -41.00
CA ALA A 16 -35.70 1.21 -41.16
C ALA A 16 -35.52 2.27 -40.06
N HIS A 17 -34.68 1.98 -39.05
CA HIS A 17 -34.34 2.92 -38.00
C HIS A 17 -33.54 4.06 -38.64
N THR A 18 -34.24 5.11 -39.04
CA THR A 18 -33.68 6.46 -39.11
C THR A 18 -33.48 6.93 -37.67
N ASN A 19 -32.54 6.31 -36.95
CA ASN A 19 -32.20 6.78 -35.61
C ASN A 19 -31.54 8.15 -35.80
N SER A 20 -32.24 9.17 -35.34
CA SER A 20 -31.62 10.45 -35.04
C SER A 20 -30.48 10.17 -34.05
N PRO A 21 -29.32 10.83 -34.15
CA PRO A 21 -28.23 10.59 -33.21
C PRO A 21 -28.70 10.95 -31.80
N GLU A 22 -29.01 9.93 -30.99
CA GLU A 22 -29.36 10.05 -29.58
C GLU A 22 -28.18 9.60 -28.72
N THR A 23 -27.98 10.26 -27.58
CA THR A 23 -26.94 9.87 -26.62
C THR A 23 -27.40 8.66 -25.83
N GLU A 24 -26.75 7.51 -26.02
CA GLU A 24 -26.94 6.32 -25.18
C GLU A 24 -25.88 6.25 -24.08
N VAL A 25 -26.31 6.07 -22.82
CA VAL A 25 -25.42 5.86 -21.67
C VAL A 25 -25.85 4.58 -20.94
N TYR A 26 -24.94 3.64 -20.74
CA TYR A 26 -25.19 2.40 -20.00
C TYR A 26 -23.91 1.91 -19.30
N ALA A 27 -24.09 1.26 -18.14
CA ALA A 27 -23.01 0.57 -17.44
C ALA A 27 -22.78 -0.82 -18.01
N ILE A 28 -21.54 -1.33 -17.90
CA ILE A 28 -21.14 -2.67 -18.32
C ILE A 28 -20.78 -3.47 -17.07
N PHE A 29 -21.29 -4.69 -17.00
CA PHE A 29 -21.00 -5.65 -15.94
C PHE A 29 -20.83 -7.05 -16.55
N GLY A 30 -19.98 -7.87 -15.92
CA GLY A 30 -19.76 -9.27 -16.32
C GLY A 30 -18.67 -9.49 -17.38
N ALA A 31 -17.94 -8.44 -17.78
CA ALA A 31 -16.75 -8.59 -18.62
C ALA A 31 -15.49 -8.75 -17.74
N GLU A 32 -14.61 -9.68 -18.10
CA GLU A 32 -13.31 -9.84 -17.44
C GLU A 32 -12.47 -8.56 -17.63
N PRO A 33 -11.65 -8.12 -16.64
CA PRO A 33 -10.99 -6.82 -16.70
C PRO A 33 -10.12 -6.59 -17.95
N GLU A 34 -9.30 -7.55 -18.37
CA GLU A 34 -8.53 -7.44 -19.63
C GLU A 34 -9.41 -7.41 -20.88
N VAL A 35 -10.49 -8.20 -20.90
CA VAL A 35 -11.45 -8.23 -22.01
C VAL A 35 -12.15 -6.88 -22.12
N GLN A 36 -12.55 -6.29 -20.99
CA GLN A 36 -13.16 -4.97 -20.95
C GLN A 36 -12.19 -3.88 -21.41
N ALA A 37 -10.94 -3.90 -20.92
CA ALA A 37 -9.90 -2.95 -21.33
C ALA A 37 -9.64 -3.03 -22.84
N TYR A 38 -9.51 -4.24 -23.38
CA TYR A 38 -9.38 -4.46 -24.82
C TYR A 38 -10.60 -3.95 -25.59
N ALA A 39 -11.81 -4.29 -25.14
CA ALA A 39 -13.05 -3.88 -25.80
C ALA A 39 -13.18 -2.35 -25.86
N MET A 40 -12.89 -1.64 -24.77
CA MET A 40 -12.89 -0.18 -24.74
C MET A 40 -11.80 0.43 -25.64
N ALA A 41 -10.60 -0.15 -25.65
CA ALA A 41 -9.53 0.29 -26.55
C ALA A 41 -9.90 0.09 -28.03
N LYS A 42 -10.49 -1.05 -28.39
CA LYS A 42 -10.99 -1.33 -29.75
C LYS A 42 -12.16 -0.41 -30.12
N TYR A 43 -13.07 -0.17 -29.19
CA TYR A 43 -14.25 0.69 -29.36
C TYR A 43 -13.85 2.10 -29.79
N SER A 44 -12.80 2.68 -29.20
CA SER A 44 -12.27 4.00 -29.62
C SER A 44 -11.70 4.06 -31.05
N ARG A 45 -11.55 2.91 -31.72
CA ARG A 45 -10.90 2.75 -33.03
C ARG A 45 -11.78 1.97 -34.02
N SER A 46 -13.06 1.81 -33.73
CA SER A 46 -14.01 1.01 -34.52
C SER A 46 -15.34 1.76 -34.70
N SER A 47 -16.06 1.45 -35.77
CA SER A 47 -17.44 1.91 -35.97
C SER A 47 -18.47 1.08 -35.19
N LEU A 48 -18.06 -0.02 -34.56
CA LEU A 48 -18.92 -0.86 -33.74
C LEU A 48 -19.25 -0.17 -32.41
N SER A 49 -20.47 -0.39 -31.90
CA SER A 49 -20.82 -0.07 -30.52
C SER A 49 -20.03 -0.92 -29.53
N MET A 50 -20.01 -0.52 -28.25
CA MET A 50 -19.36 -1.30 -27.21
C MET A 50 -20.08 -2.64 -26.95
N LYS A 51 -21.41 -2.70 -27.10
CA LYS A 51 -22.20 -3.97 -27.05
C LYS A 51 -21.80 -4.94 -28.16
N GLU A 52 -21.58 -4.44 -29.37
CA GLU A 52 -21.13 -5.26 -30.52
C GLU A 52 -19.68 -5.69 -30.34
N SER A 53 -18.81 -4.77 -29.89
CA SER A 53 -17.40 -5.05 -29.64
C SER A 53 -17.23 -6.20 -28.64
N LEU A 54 -17.95 -6.21 -27.51
CA LEU A 54 -17.87 -7.28 -26.51
C LEU A 54 -18.30 -8.66 -27.03
N LYS A 55 -19.26 -8.72 -27.96
CA LYS A 55 -19.71 -10.00 -28.55
C LYS A 55 -18.65 -10.65 -29.44
N GLU A 56 -17.76 -9.87 -30.04
CA GLU A 56 -16.73 -10.37 -30.94
C GLU A 56 -15.44 -10.82 -30.22
N ILE A 57 -15.32 -10.49 -28.94
CA ILE A 57 -14.08 -10.61 -28.18
C ILE A 57 -14.04 -11.93 -27.41
N ASN A 58 -12.89 -12.60 -27.52
CA ASN A 58 -12.53 -13.71 -26.66
C ASN A 58 -11.12 -13.45 -26.10
N THR A 59 -10.72 -14.24 -25.11
CA THR A 59 -9.44 -14.08 -24.39
C THR A 59 -8.22 -14.16 -25.33
N GLN A 60 -8.24 -15.04 -26.34
CA GLN A 60 -7.13 -15.18 -27.30
C GLN A 60 -6.93 -13.92 -28.17
N LYS A 61 -8.03 -13.29 -28.61
CA LYS A 61 -7.97 -12.03 -29.36
C LYS A 61 -7.47 -10.88 -28.47
N ALA A 62 -7.88 -10.86 -27.20
CA ALA A 62 -7.44 -9.87 -26.23
C ALA A 62 -5.92 -9.97 -25.99
N GLU A 63 -5.40 -11.17 -25.72
CA GLU A 63 -3.97 -11.39 -25.51
C GLU A 63 -3.13 -10.97 -26.72
N LYS A 64 -3.53 -11.38 -27.94
CA LYS A 64 -2.82 -10.99 -29.17
C LYS A 64 -2.81 -9.47 -29.36
N PHE A 65 -3.93 -8.81 -29.08
CA PHE A 65 -4.02 -7.36 -29.17
C PHE A 65 -3.12 -6.67 -28.15
N LEU A 66 -3.14 -7.09 -26.88
CA LEU A 66 -2.30 -6.51 -25.84
C LEU A 66 -0.81 -6.68 -26.16
N ASN A 67 -0.40 -7.86 -26.64
CA ASN A 67 0.98 -8.10 -27.10
C ASN A 67 1.43 -7.11 -28.18
N THR A 68 0.57 -6.73 -29.12
CA THR A 68 0.91 -5.73 -30.15
C THR A 68 0.81 -4.30 -29.62
N PHE A 69 -0.36 -3.89 -29.13
CA PHE A 69 -0.62 -2.47 -28.88
C PHE A 69 -0.06 -1.97 -27.55
N TYR A 70 -0.10 -2.80 -26.51
CA TYR A 70 0.45 -2.43 -25.20
C TYR A 70 1.97 -2.53 -25.22
N PHE A 71 2.52 -3.70 -25.59
CA PHE A 71 3.96 -3.96 -25.46
C PHE A 71 4.78 -3.47 -26.65
N GLN A 72 4.35 -3.67 -27.90
CA GLN A 72 5.15 -3.24 -29.08
C GLN A 72 4.98 -1.74 -29.37
N TYR A 73 3.74 -1.24 -29.35
CA TYR A 73 3.46 0.18 -29.63
C TYR A 73 3.50 1.09 -28.39
N GLY A 74 3.57 0.52 -27.18
CA GLY A 74 3.72 1.31 -25.96
C GLY A 74 2.45 2.05 -25.51
N HIS A 75 1.25 1.65 -25.96
CA HIS A 75 -0.01 2.27 -25.54
C HIS A 75 -0.41 1.85 -24.11
N ARG A 76 0.35 2.30 -23.12
CA ARG A 76 0.19 1.88 -21.72
C ARG A 76 -1.16 2.23 -21.08
N SER A 77 -1.85 3.26 -21.59
CA SER A 77 -3.15 3.67 -21.04
C SER A 77 -4.27 2.67 -21.24
N ILE A 78 -4.09 1.65 -22.09
CA ILE A 78 -5.07 0.56 -22.23
C ILE A 78 -5.19 -0.20 -20.90
N ALA A 79 -4.09 -0.37 -20.17
CA ALA A 79 -4.09 -1.07 -18.88
C ALA A 79 -4.76 -0.26 -17.75
N ASP A 80 -4.96 1.05 -17.94
CA ASP A 80 -5.72 1.89 -16.98
C ASP A 80 -7.21 1.48 -16.91
N LEU A 81 -7.70 0.75 -17.93
CA LEU A 81 -9.11 0.35 -18.06
C LEU A 81 -9.41 -1.00 -17.39
N ALA A 82 -8.39 -1.78 -17.02
CA ALA A 82 -8.54 -3.06 -16.33
C ALA A 82 -8.39 -2.84 -14.82
N HIS A 83 -9.49 -2.89 -14.08
CA HIS A 83 -9.50 -2.72 -12.61
C HIS A 83 -9.53 -4.07 -11.91
N ILE A 84 -8.72 -4.20 -10.87
CA ILE A 84 -8.45 -5.44 -10.16
C ILE A 84 -8.70 -5.20 -8.67
N ALA A 85 -9.45 -6.10 -8.03
CA ALA A 85 -9.67 -6.10 -6.60
C ALA A 85 -8.82 -7.19 -5.93
N LEU A 86 -8.11 -6.84 -4.88
CA LEU A 86 -7.16 -7.68 -4.16
C LEU A 86 -7.47 -7.63 -2.66
N ALA A 87 -7.49 -8.80 -2.03
CA ALA A 87 -7.52 -8.93 -0.58
C ALA A 87 -6.15 -9.42 -0.12
N ILE A 88 -5.49 -8.65 0.74
CA ILE A 88 -4.15 -8.92 1.23
C ILE A 88 -4.25 -9.13 2.74
N GLU A 89 -3.99 -10.34 3.19
CA GLU A 89 -4.16 -10.75 4.58
C GLU A 89 -2.83 -11.20 5.18
N LYS A 90 -2.67 -10.98 6.49
CA LYS A 90 -1.49 -11.42 7.26
C LYS A 90 -0.16 -10.83 6.76
N LEU A 91 -0.22 -9.65 6.16
CA LEU A 91 0.95 -8.80 5.94
C LEU A 91 1.28 -8.02 7.21
N SER A 92 2.55 -7.70 7.44
CA SER A 92 2.95 -6.79 8.52
C SER A 92 2.40 -5.37 8.33
N ILE A 93 2.33 -4.57 9.39
CA ILE A 93 2.02 -3.13 9.30
C ILE A 93 3.06 -2.43 8.41
N LEU A 94 4.33 -2.81 8.49
CA LEU A 94 5.38 -2.29 7.60
C LEU A 94 5.00 -2.50 6.13
N ALA A 95 4.60 -3.71 5.77
CA ALA A 95 4.16 -4.03 4.41
C ALA A 95 2.89 -3.29 4.00
N ALA A 96 1.95 -3.10 4.92
CA ALA A 96 0.76 -2.31 4.66
C ALA A 96 1.09 -0.83 4.38
N ILE A 97 2.05 -0.24 5.12
CA ILE A 97 2.55 1.12 4.84
C ILE A 97 3.13 1.18 3.42
N VAL A 98 4.01 0.24 3.07
CA VAL A 98 4.68 0.26 1.76
C VAL A 98 3.70 0.07 0.60
N ILE A 99 2.71 -0.83 0.71
CA ILE A 99 1.67 -0.94 -0.33
C ILE A 99 0.85 0.35 -0.41
N ALA A 100 0.47 0.89 0.74
CA ALA A 100 -0.43 2.03 0.80
C ALA A 100 0.16 3.35 0.31
N ASP A 101 1.48 3.39 0.13
CA ASP A 101 2.24 4.51 -0.40
C ASP A 101 2.01 4.72 -1.92
N GLU A 102 1.52 3.72 -2.65
CA GLU A 102 1.02 3.95 -4.00
C GLU A 102 -0.10 5.01 -3.94
N GLN A 103 -0.06 5.98 -4.87
CA GLN A 103 -0.99 7.11 -4.85
C GLN A 103 -2.26 6.84 -5.68
N ARG A 104 -2.19 5.92 -6.64
CA ARG A 104 -3.25 5.66 -7.62
C ARG A 104 -3.98 4.32 -7.38
N TRP A 105 -4.52 4.17 -6.18
CA TRP A 105 -5.37 3.02 -5.82
C TRP A 105 -6.44 3.43 -4.82
N ASP A 106 -7.48 2.61 -4.73
CA ASP A 106 -8.56 2.73 -3.75
C ASP A 106 -8.49 1.58 -2.76
N GLY A 107 -8.65 1.84 -1.45
CA GLY A 107 -8.67 0.73 -0.51
C GLY A 107 -8.73 1.10 0.95
N GLN A 108 -8.71 0.06 1.79
CA GLN A 108 -8.95 0.16 3.22
C GLN A 108 -8.08 -0.83 3.99
N GLU A 109 -7.39 -0.32 5.01
CA GLU A 109 -6.65 -1.13 5.97
C GLU A 109 -7.46 -1.33 7.26
N ARG A 110 -7.19 -2.44 7.95
CA ARG A 110 -7.66 -2.68 9.31
C ARG A 110 -7.11 -1.60 10.27
N SER A 111 -8.02 -0.89 10.94
CA SER A 111 -7.63 0.24 11.78
C SER A 111 -7.07 -0.17 13.14
N THR A 112 -5.84 0.24 13.45
CA THR A 112 -5.20 0.11 14.77
C THR A 112 -5.86 0.95 15.87
N ARG A 113 -6.78 1.86 15.51
CA ARG A 113 -7.50 2.73 16.44
C ARG A 113 -8.79 2.10 16.97
N TYR A 114 -9.35 1.16 16.22
CA TYR A 114 -10.69 0.62 16.49
C TYR A 114 -10.72 -0.90 16.61
N GLN A 115 -9.68 -1.59 16.14
CA GLN A 115 -9.61 -3.04 16.14
C GLN A 115 -8.62 -3.51 17.18
N ASP A 116 -8.94 -4.65 17.78
CA ASP A 116 -8.08 -5.37 18.69
C ASP A 116 -7.03 -6.17 17.90
N PHE A 117 -5.75 -5.92 18.17
CA PHE A 117 -4.64 -6.60 17.51
C PHE A 117 -4.02 -7.71 18.34
N ARG A 118 -4.47 -7.98 19.57
CA ARG A 118 -3.86 -8.97 20.47
C ARG A 118 -3.65 -10.36 19.86
N LYS A 119 -4.54 -10.75 18.94
CA LYS A 119 -4.54 -12.06 18.28
C LYS A 119 -4.21 -12.01 16.78
N SER A 120 -3.67 -10.89 16.28
CA SER A 120 -3.32 -10.79 14.86
C SER A 120 -2.12 -11.66 14.48
N GLY A 121 -1.25 -11.96 15.44
CA GLY A 121 0.08 -12.49 15.16
C GLY A 121 0.97 -11.43 14.52
N TYR A 122 2.15 -11.85 14.09
CA TYR A 122 3.17 -10.97 13.52
C TYR A 122 4.05 -11.68 12.50
N TYR A 123 4.69 -10.89 11.63
CA TYR A 123 5.69 -11.33 10.68
C TYR A 123 7.02 -11.66 11.39
N ILE A 124 7.70 -12.71 10.93
CA ILE A 124 9.03 -13.11 11.44
C ILE A 124 10.01 -13.08 10.26
N PRO A 125 10.99 -12.18 10.25
CA PRO A 125 12.05 -12.15 9.24
C PRO A 125 12.88 -13.44 9.23
N ASP A 126 13.56 -13.69 8.11
CA ASP A 126 14.52 -14.78 8.02
C ASP A 126 15.87 -14.38 8.66
N PHE A 127 16.12 -14.89 9.86
CA PHE A 127 17.39 -14.72 10.57
C PHE A 127 18.46 -15.74 10.16
N GLY A 128 18.21 -16.59 9.17
CA GLY A 128 19.12 -17.64 8.75
C GLY A 128 19.35 -18.67 9.86
N THR A 129 20.62 -18.99 10.14
CA THR A 129 21.01 -19.93 11.19
C THR A 129 21.15 -19.30 12.58
N ASP A 130 20.95 -17.97 12.71
CA ASP A 130 21.07 -17.26 13.98
C ASP A 130 19.79 -17.42 14.83
N SER A 131 19.70 -18.56 15.51
CA SER A 131 18.62 -18.85 16.46
C SER A 131 18.54 -17.82 17.59
N SER A 132 19.66 -17.24 18.01
CA SER A 132 19.69 -16.26 19.09
C SER A 132 19.05 -14.93 18.69
N ALA A 133 19.29 -14.48 17.45
CA ALA A 133 18.62 -13.31 16.88
C ALA A 133 17.12 -13.55 16.74
N ARG A 134 16.72 -14.72 16.25
CA ARG A 134 15.30 -15.10 16.16
C ARG A 134 14.62 -15.12 17.54
N GLU A 135 15.26 -15.68 18.55
CA GLU A 135 14.75 -15.70 19.93
C GLU A 135 14.68 -14.30 20.56
N LEU A 136 15.68 -13.44 20.31
CA LEU A 136 15.64 -12.05 20.74
C LEU A 136 14.47 -11.31 20.10
N TYR A 137 14.31 -11.46 18.79
CA TYR A 137 13.20 -10.87 18.04
C TYR A 137 11.85 -11.34 18.59
N THR A 138 11.61 -12.66 18.61
CA THR A 138 10.35 -13.25 19.09
C THR A 138 10.02 -12.81 20.52
N ARG A 139 10.98 -12.87 21.45
CA ARG A 139 10.74 -12.41 22.83
C ARG A 139 10.42 -10.92 22.92
N THR A 140 11.05 -10.10 22.07
CA THR A 140 10.78 -8.65 22.03
C THR A 140 9.37 -8.38 21.52
N ILE A 141 8.98 -9.02 20.41
CA ILE A 141 7.64 -8.86 19.86
C ILE A 141 6.57 -9.39 20.82
N ASP A 142 6.74 -10.58 21.38
CA ASP A 142 5.80 -11.15 22.36
C ASP A 142 5.66 -10.24 23.60
N GLY A 143 6.78 -9.68 24.07
CA GLY A 143 6.80 -8.68 25.14
C GLY A 143 5.97 -7.44 24.79
N LEU A 144 6.17 -6.88 23.60
CA LEU A 144 5.40 -5.72 23.12
C LEU A 144 3.89 -6.02 23.01
N PHE A 145 3.50 -7.21 22.56
CA PHE A 145 2.09 -7.61 22.52
C PHE A 145 1.50 -7.76 23.92
N SER A 146 2.26 -8.33 24.87
CA SER A 146 1.85 -8.42 26.28
C SER A 146 1.71 -7.04 26.92
N ASP A 147 2.67 -6.14 26.68
CA ASP A 147 2.64 -4.77 27.17
C ASP A 147 1.46 -3.99 26.54
N TYR A 148 1.20 -4.18 25.24
CA TYR A 148 0.04 -3.62 24.54
C TYR A 148 -1.28 -4.08 25.14
N GLU A 149 -1.44 -5.37 25.45
CA GLU A 149 -2.65 -5.90 26.08
C GLU A 149 -2.87 -5.30 27.48
N SER A 150 -1.84 -5.36 28.33
CA SER A 150 -1.89 -4.79 29.68
C SER A 150 -2.21 -3.29 29.66
N LEU A 151 -1.52 -2.54 28.79
CA LEU A 151 -1.72 -1.10 28.65
C LEU A 151 -3.13 -0.78 28.13
N SER A 152 -3.65 -1.55 27.16
CA SER A 152 -5.01 -1.35 26.64
C SER A 152 -6.07 -1.49 27.73
N GLU A 153 -5.92 -2.51 28.60
CA GLU A 153 -6.83 -2.69 29.74
C GLU A 153 -6.70 -1.57 30.77
N SER A 154 -5.47 -1.20 31.12
CA SER A 154 -5.17 -0.12 32.07
C SER A 154 -5.75 1.21 31.59
N MET A 155 -5.53 1.56 30.32
CA MET A 155 -6.07 2.79 29.72
C MET A 155 -7.59 2.78 29.66
N PHE A 156 -8.22 1.64 29.37
CA PHE A 156 -9.68 1.55 29.40
C PHE A 156 -10.23 1.84 30.80
N ARG A 157 -9.65 1.23 31.86
CA ARG A 157 -10.06 1.47 33.25
C ARG A 157 -9.87 2.94 33.64
N TYR A 158 -8.68 3.50 33.38
CA TYR A 158 -8.39 4.91 33.62
C TYR A 158 -9.40 5.83 32.93
N LEU A 159 -9.67 5.62 31.64
CA LEU A 159 -10.62 6.44 30.89
C LEU A 159 -12.05 6.31 31.39
N ALA A 160 -12.46 5.12 31.84
CA ALA A 160 -13.79 4.90 32.43
C ALA A 160 -13.95 5.64 33.76
N ASP A 161 -12.89 5.67 34.58
CA ASP A 161 -12.89 6.37 35.86
C ASP A 161 -12.90 7.90 35.70
N THR A 162 -12.23 8.43 34.65
CA THR A 162 -12.09 9.88 34.46
C THR A 162 -13.08 10.51 33.49
N THR A 163 -13.76 9.72 32.66
CA THR A 163 -14.64 10.23 31.60
C THR A 163 -16.09 9.83 31.88
N PRO A 164 -16.93 10.68 32.47
CA PRO A 164 -18.30 10.29 32.80
C PRO A 164 -19.12 9.97 31.53
N LYS A 165 -19.98 8.96 31.63
CA LYS A 165 -20.90 8.60 30.54
C LYS A 165 -21.96 9.68 30.33
N PRO A 166 -22.16 10.20 29.11
CA PRO A 166 -23.28 11.09 28.80
C PRO A 166 -24.63 10.42 29.08
N ALA A 167 -25.60 11.18 29.59
CA ALA A 167 -26.92 10.65 29.95
C ALA A 167 -27.64 9.96 28.76
N GLU A 168 -27.56 10.60 27.59
CA GLU A 168 -28.21 10.15 26.35
C GLU A 168 -27.49 8.96 25.66
N MET A 169 -26.27 8.62 26.10
CA MET A 169 -25.46 7.60 25.45
C MET A 169 -25.72 6.21 26.04
N LYS A 170 -25.99 5.23 25.17
CA LYS A 170 -26.08 3.81 25.55
C LYS A 170 -24.75 3.30 26.12
N GLN A 171 -24.82 2.38 27.10
CA GLN A 171 -23.65 1.86 27.78
C GLN A 171 -22.65 1.21 26.82
N GLU A 172 -23.13 0.41 25.86
CA GLU A 172 -22.27 -0.29 24.90
C GLU A 172 -21.57 0.68 23.96
N ALA A 173 -22.25 1.77 23.57
CA ALA A 173 -21.68 2.81 22.73
C ALA A 173 -20.57 3.56 23.48
N TYR A 174 -20.80 3.89 24.75
CA TYR A 174 -19.81 4.53 25.61
C TYR A 174 -18.57 3.66 25.82
N GLU A 175 -18.74 2.40 26.20
CA GLU A 175 -17.61 1.47 26.38
C GLU A 175 -16.83 1.25 25.09
N ARG A 176 -17.50 1.14 23.95
CA ARG A 176 -16.85 1.05 22.65
C ARG A 176 -16.02 2.30 22.34
N THR A 177 -16.51 3.49 22.66
CA THR A 177 -15.75 4.75 22.52
C THR A 177 -14.52 4.76 23.42
N LEU A 178 -14.64 4.33 24.68
CA LEU A 178 -13.49 4.25 25.58
C LEU A 178 -12.47 3.20 25.14
N LYS A 179 -12.91 2.03 24.67
CA LYS A 179 -12.02 1.00 24.10
C LYS A 179 -11.27 1.51 22.89
N ALA A 180 -11.94 2.22 21.98
CA ALA A 180 -11.28 2.84 20.83
C ALA A 180 -10.20 3.85 21.27
N ARG A 181 -10.49 4.70 22.27
CA ARG A 181 -9.48 5.63 22.83
C ARG A 181 -8.33 4.90 23.51
N ALA A 182 -8.61 3.83 24.26
CA ALA A 182 -7.59 3.01 24.88
C ALA A 182 -6.67 2.37 23.83
N PHE A 183 -7.24 1.86 22.73
CA PHE A 183 -6.45 1.35 21.59
C PHE A 183 -5.64 2.44 20.88
N ASP A 184 -6.20 3.65 20.71
CA ASP A 184 -5.47 4.78 20.10
C ASP A 184 -4.22 5.15 20.91
N ILE A 185 -4.27 5.01 22.24
CA ILE A 185 -3.13 5.23 23.14
C ILE A 185 -2.17 4.03 23.12
N SER A 186 -2.70 2.81 23.31
CA SER A 186 -1.88 1.62 23.48
C SER A 186 -1.21 1.17 22.18
N ARG A 187 -1.77 1.50 21.00
CA ARG A 187 -1.19 1.13 19.69
C ARG A 187 0.24 1.61 19.50
N TYR A 188 0.70 2.59 20.28
CA TYR A 188 2.10 3.04 20.28
C TYR A 188 3.08 1.89 20.58
N LEU A 189 2.62 0.85 21.29
CA LEU A 189 3.41 -0.35 21.58
C LEU A 189 3.32 -1.43 20.48
N LEU A 190 2.41 -1.32 19.50
CA LEU A 190 2.33 -2.31 18.43
C LEU A 190 3.61 -2.23 17.56
N PRO A 191 4.35 -3.33 17.36
CA PRO A 191 5.49 -3.33 16.46
C PRO A 191 5.05 -3.29 15.00
N LEU A 192 5.92 -2.78 14.13
CA LEU A 192 5.76 -2.82 12.67
C LEU A 192 5.56 -4.25 12.12
N ALA A 193 6.02 -5.27 12.85
CA ALA A 193 5.80 -6.69 12.59
C ALA A 193 4.33 -7.14 12.68
N THR A 194 3.48 -6.39 13.39
CA THR A 194 2.09 -6.76 13.67
C THR A 194 1.35 -7.08 12.38
N ASN A 195 0.69 -8.24 12.29
CA ASN A 195 -0.09 -8.58 11.10
C ASN A 195 -1.37 -7.74 11.00
N THR A 196 -1.70 -7.31 9.79
CA THR A 196 -2.90 -6.54 9.46
C THR A 196 -3.60 -7.15 8.24
N SER A 197 -4.56 -6.42 7.67
CA SER A 197 -5.23 -6.77 6.41
C SER A 197 -5.54 -5.52 5.61
N LEU A 198 -5.41 -5.62 4.29
CA LEU A 198 -5.59 -4.53 3.34
C LEU A 198 -6.45 -5.01 2.17
N GLY A 199 -7.52 -4.27 1.86
CA GLY A 199 -8.25 -4.42 0.61
C GLY A 199 -7.82 -3.34 -0.37
N GLU A 200 -7.47 -3.72 -1.60
CA GLU A 200 -6.99 -2.85 -2.67
C GLU A 200 -7.82 -3.02 -3.95
N ILE A 201 -8.14 -1.89 -4.59
CA ILE A 201 -8.68 -1.82 -5.93
C ILE A 201 -7.76 -0.91 -6.75
N VAL A 202 -7.20 -1.44 -7.83
CA VAL A 202 -6.16 -0.77 -8.62
C VAL A 202 -6.28 -1.13 -10.09
N ASN A 203 -5.87 -0.22 -10.98
CA ASN A 203 -5.79 -0.55 -12.41
C ASN A 203 -4.51 -1.33 -12.74
N ALA A 204 -4.54 -2.13 -13.81
CA ALA A 204 -3.45 -3.03 -14.17
C ALA A 204 -2.12 -2.30 -14.44
N ARG A 205 -2.16 -1.07 -15.00
CA ARG A 205 -0.94 -0.28 -15.24
C ARG A 205 -0.26 0.10 -13.93
N THR A 206 -1.05 0.58 -12.98
CA THR A 206 -0.55 0.99 -11.66
C THR A 206 -0.06 -0.22 -10.89
N LEU A 207 -0.80 -1.33 -10.94
CA LEU A 207 -0.37 -2.59 -10.33
C LEU A 207 0.95 -3.11 -10.93
N GLU A 208 1.16 -3.02 -12.24
CA GLU A 208 2.43 -3.41 -12.88
C GLU A 208 3.61 -2.63 -12.29
N MET A 209 3.48 -1.30 -12.17
CA MET A 209 4.52 -0.45 -11.60
C MET A 209 4.70 -0.69 -10.10
N GLN A 210 3.61 -0.77 -9.34
CA GLN A 210 3.63 -1.06 -7.91
C GLN A 210 4.33 -2.39 -7.64
N VAL A 211 3.99 -3.47 -8.37
CA VAL A 211 4.68 -4.76 -8.27
C VAL A 211 6.18 -4.62 -8.55
N SER A 212 6.57 -3.87 -9.59
CA SER A 212 7.98 -3.61 -9.90
C SER A 212 8.71 -2.91 -8.75
N HIS A 213 8.08 -1.88 -8.15
CA HIS A 213 8.60 -1.19 -6.95
C HIS A 213 8.75 -2.13 -5.75
N LEU A 214 7.74 -2.95 -5.46
CA LEU A 214 7.76 -3.90 -4.35
C LEU A 214 8.85 -4.96 -4.54
N LEU A 215 9.01 -5.49 -5.76
CA LEU A 215 10.06 -6.44 -6.11
C LEU A 215 11.48 -5.84 -5.98
N SER A 216 11.60 -4.51 -6.10
CA SER A 216 12.85 -3.76 -5.89
C SER A 216 13.09 -3.30 -4.46
N HIS A 217 12.20 -3.61 -3.52
CA HIS A 217 12.30 -3.12 -2.15
C HIS A 217 13.41 -3.83 -1.35
N THR A 218 13.97 -3.16 -0.34
CA THR A 218 15.08 -3.72 0.46
C THR A 218 14.65 -4.83 1.41
N HIS A 219 13.39 -4.84 1.82
CA HIS A 219 12.83 -5.82 2.75
C HIS A 219 12.33 -7.06 2.02
N ALA A 220 12.76 -8.25 2.45
CA ALA A 220 12.33 -9.54 1.88
C ALA A 220 10.81 -9.74 1.83
N GLU A 221 10.05 -9.38 2.88
CA GLU A 221 8.59 -9.52 2.90
C GLU A 221 7.93 -8.76 1.75
N ILE A 222 8.42 -7.54 1.49
CA ILE A 222 7.86 -6.64 0.48
C ILE A 222 8.11 -7.20 -0.92
N ARG A 223 9.31 -7.73 -1.17
CA ARG A 223 9.60 -8.42 -2.44
C ARG A 223 8.74 -9.66 -2.61
N HIS A 224 8.57 -10.46 -1.55
CA HIS A 224 7.70 -11.63 -1.57
C HIS A 224 6.25 -11.24 -1.89
N LEU A 225 5.76 -10.17 -1.25
CA LEU A 225 4.43 -9.62 -1.47
C LEU A 225 4.21 -9.13 -2.90
N GLY A 226 5.20 -8.44 -3.50
CA GLY A 226 5.15 -8.08 -4.92
C GLY A 226 4.98 -9.30 -5.83
N GLY A 227 5.68 -10.41 -5.53
CA GLY A 227 5.51 -11.69 -6.20
C GLY A 227 4.10 -12.28 -6.03
N LEU A 228 3.55 -12.24 -4.81
CA LEU A 228 2.19 -12.70 -4.51
C LEU A 228 1.12 -11.87 -5.26
N LEU A 229 1.26 -10.55 -5.32
CA LEU A 229 0.35 -9.68 -6.06
C LEU A 229 0.39 -9.98 -7.57
N LYS A 230 1.59 -10.14 -8.15
CA LYS A 230 1.77 -10.56 -9.54
C LYS A 230 1.08 -11.90 -9.80
N HIS A 231 1.28 -12.88 -8.92
CA HIS A 231 0.67 -14.20 -9.04
C HIS A 231 -0.85 -14.14 -8.91
N ALA A 232 -1.38 -13.40 -7.95
CA ALA A 232 -2.82 -13.25 -7.73
C ALA A 232 -3.52 -12.61 -8.94
N ALA A 233 -2.91 -11.60 -9.55
CA ALA A 233 -3.44 -10.94 -10.74
C ALA A 233 -3.42 -11.84 -12.00
N ALA A 234 -2.46 -12.77 -12.07
CA ALA A 234 -2.30 -13.66 -13.22
C ALA A 234 -3.01 -15.02 -13.08
N SER A 235 -3.36 -15.43 -11.86
CA SER A 235 -3.98 -16.73 -11.56
C SER A 235 -5.51 -16.67 -11.58
N ALA A 236 -6.15 -17.82 -11.40
CA ALA A 236 -7.58 -17.93 -11.18
C ALA A 236 -8.02 -17.05 -9.99
N ALA A 237 -8.94 -16.11 -10.25
CA ALA A 237 -9.51 -15.27 -9.21
C ALA A 237 -10.54 -16.04 -8.37
N TYR A 238 -10.63 -15.70 -7.09
CA TYR A 238 -11.70 -16.21 -6.22
C TYR A 238 -13.06 -15.70 -6.70
N ASN A 239 -14.00 -16.63 -6.94
CA ASN A 239 -15.37 -16.31 -7.34
C ASN A 239 -16.33 -16.64 -6.20
N VAL A 240 -16.97 -15.60 -5.65
CA VAL A 240 -17.91 -15.69 -4.51
C VAL A 240 -19.08 -16.65 -4.76
N ASN A 241 -19.45 -16.88 -6.02
CA ASN A 241 -20.59 -17.73 -6.40
C ASN A 241 -20.16 -19.16 -6.78
N HIS A 242 -18.86 -19.48 -6.76
CA HIS A 242 -18.33 -20.72 -7.32
C HIS A 242 -18.95 -21.97 -6.70
N GLU A 243 -19.14 -22.00 -5.38
CA GLU A 243 -19.77 -23.13 -4.68
C GLU A 243 -21.24 -23.29 -5.05
N SER A 244 -22.00 -22.18 -5.06
CA SER A 244 -23.41 -22.19 -5.48
C SER A 244 -23.59 -22.62 -6.93
N TYR A 245 -22.72 -22.15 -7.84
CA TYR A 245 -22.74 -22.55 -9.24
C TYR A 245 -22.36 -24.01 -9.43
N ARG A 246 -21.45 -24.56 -8.62
CA ARG A 246 -21.09 -25.98 -8.69
C ARG A 246 -22.28 -26.87 -8.36
N GLY A 247 -23.06 -26.51 -7.33
CA GLY A 247 -24.31 -27.22 -7.00
C GLY A 247 -25.31 -27.19 -8.16
N LEU A 248 -25.56 -26.01 -8.72
CA LEU A 248 -26.47 -25.85 -9.85
C LEU A 248 -26.02 -26.62 -11.10
N VAL A 249 -24.72 -26.61 -11.42
CA VAL A 249 -24.18 -27.37 -12.56
C VAL A 249 -24.42 -28.85 -12.39
N GLU A 250 -24.27 -29.39 -11.18
CA GLU A 250 -24.50 -30.81 -10.92
C GLU A 250 -25.99 -31.18 -11.00
N GLU A 251 -26.89 -30.32 -10.49
CA GLU A 251 -28.35 -30.49 -10.67
C GLU A 251 -28.73 -30.50 -12.16
N ILE A 252 -28.18 -29.58 -12.96
CA ILE A 252 -28.41 -29.55 -14.41
C ILE A 252 -27.86 -30.81 -15.07
N ARG A 253 -26.67 -31.26 -14.69
CA ARG A 253 -26.01 -32.45 -15.25
C ARG A 253 -26.83 -33.72 -14.99
N GLN A 254 -27.48 -33.82 -13.83
CA GLN A 254 -28.39 -34.93 -13.50
C GLN A 254 -29.64 -34.95 -14.39
N LEU A 255 -30.16 -33.78 -14.77
CA LEU A 255 -31.33 -33.67 -15.65
C LEU A 255 -30.95 -33.84 -17.14
N SER A 256 -29.80 -33.33 -17.54
CA SER A 256 -29.26 -33.42 -18.89
C SER A 256 -27.74 -33.26 -18.86
N PRO A 257 -26.97 -34.33 -19.16
CA PRO A 257 -25.51 -34.26 -19.18
C PRO A 257 -24.97 -33.17 -20.11
N GLU A 258 -25.58 -33.03 -21.29
CA GLU A 258 -25.21 -32.03 -22.30
C GLU A 258 -25.40 -30.59 -21.80
N LEU A 259 -26.52 -30.31 -21.12
CA LEU A 259 -26.75 -29.00 -20.51
C LEU A 259 -25.84 -28.78 -19.30
N GLY A 260 -25.53 -29.82 -18.53
CA GLY A 260 -24.59 -29.76 -17.43
C GLY A 260 -23.20 -29.35 -17.89
N ASP A 261 -22.70 -29.97 -18.96
CA ASP A 261 -21.40 -29.64 -19.55
C ASP A 261 -21.37 -28.22 -20.14
N ARG A 262 -22.49 -27.74 -20.68
CA ARG A 262 -22.60 -26.34 -21.12
C ARG A 262 -22.61 -25.38 -19.93
N ALA A 263 -23.36 -25.67 -18.88
CA ALA A 263 -23.43 -24.85 -17.68
C ALA A 263 -22.06 -24.79 -16.98
N ASP A 264 -21.33 -25.90 -16.93
CA ASP A 264 -19.97 -25.99 -16.40
C ASP A 264 -19.03 -24.98 -17.11
N ARG A 265 -19.01 -24.99 -18.45
CA ARG A 265 -18.17 -24.09 -19.26
C ARG A 265 -18.51 -22.60 -19.10
N GLU A 266 -19.75 -22.26 -18.81
CA GLU A 266 -20.21 -20.86 -18.72
C GLU A 266 -20.16 -20.32 -17.28
N LEU A 267 -20.57 -21.13 -16.29
CA LEU A 267 -20.72 -20.70 -14.88
C LEU A 267 -19.48 -20.97 -14.04
N LEU A 268 -18.72 -22.03 -14.34
CA LEU A 268 -17.50 -22.42 -13.62
C LEU A 268 -16.23 -22.08 -14.39
N LYS A 269 -16.34 -21.24 -15.42
CA LYS A 269 -15.19 -20.72 -16.15
C LYS A 269 -14.22 -20.03 -15.20
N GLU A 270 -12.95 -20.39 -15.29
CA GLU A 270 -11.88 -19.69 -14.60
C GLU A 270 -11.71 -18.26 -15.16
N VAL A 271 -11.76 -17.28 -14.27
CA VAL A 271 -11.50 -15.87 -14.60
C VAL A 271 -10.10 -15.50 -14.11
N ARG A 272 -9.30 -14.96 -15.02
CA ARG A 272 -7.99 -14.37 -14.71
C ARG A 272 -8.08 -12.88 -14.95
N VAL A 273 -7.84 -12.09 -13.91
CA VAL A 273 -8.15 -10.66 -13.94
C VAL A 273 -7.17 -9.85 -14.78
N SER A 274 -5.88 -10.22 -14.78
CA SER A 274 -4.83 -9.46 -15.48
C SER A 274 -3.60 -10.28 -15.92
N PRO A 275 -3.76 -11.50 -16.51
CA PRO A 275 -2.65 -12.40 -16.80
C PRO A 275 -1.60 -11.88 -17.79
N THR A 276 -1.99 -10.97 -18.69
CA THR A 276 -1.13 -10.43 -19.74
C THR A 276 -0.48 -9.12 -19.28
N LEU A 277 -1.25 -8.25 -18.62
CA LEU A 277 -0.84 -6.88 -18.31
C LEU A 277 0.18 -6.78 -17.16
N VAL A 278 0.16 -7.68 -16.17
CA VAL A 278 1.17 -7.69 -15.08
C VAL A 278 2.34 -8.63 -15.36
N LYS A 279 2.35 -9.30 -16.52
CA LYS A 279 3.28 -10.39 -16.84
C LYS A 279 4.75 -9.98 -16.73
N TYR A 280 5.08 -8.76 -17.16
CA TYR A 280 6.44 -8.24 -17.23
C TYR A 280 6.78 -7.26 -16.09
N ALA A 281 5.99 -7.30 -15.00
CA ALA A 281 6.35 -6.60 -13.77
C ALA A 281 7.57 -7.30 -13.13
N ASP A 282 8.76 -6.81 -13.43
CA ASP A 282 10.05 -7.33 -12.98
C ASP A 282 10.72 -6.33 -12.03
N PRO A 283 11.73 -6.73 -11.23
CA PRO A 283 12.47 -5.79 -10.40
C PRO A 283 13.04 -4.63 -11.22
N ASN A 284 12.78 -3.41 -10.76
CA ASN A 284 13.32 -2.19 -11.33
C ASN A 284 14.80 -1.98 -10.92
N ALA A 285 15.72 -2.26 -11.85
CA ALA A 285 17.15 -2.03 -11.66
C ALA A 285 17.50 -0.54 -11.48
N TYR A 286 16.79 0.38 -12.14
CA TYR A 286 17.03 1.82 -11.98
C TYR A 286 16.88 2.24 -10.51
N GLU A 287 15.80 1.83 -9.85
CA GLU A 287 15.58 2.13 -8.43
C GLU A 287 16.62 1.51 -7.50
N MET A 288 16.97 0.25 -7.75
CA MET A 288 17.93 -0.48 -6.90
C MET A 288 19.32 0.16 -6.96
N GLU A 289 19.80 0.45 -8.18
CA GLU A 289 21.12 1.01 -8.41
C GLU A 289 21.20 2.46 -7.94
N THR A 290 20.19 3.29 -8.25
CA THR A 290 20.14 4.69 -7.79
C THR A 290 20.01 4.78 -6.27
N ARG A 291 19.20 3.93 -5.61
CA ARG A 291 19.15 3.88 -4.14
C ARG A 291 20.50 3.57 -3.53
N ARG A 292 21.24 2.59 -4.07
CA ARG A 292 22.57 2.22 -3.56
C ARG A 292 23.53 3.42 -3.65
N GLU A 293 23.53 4.10 -4.79
CA GLU A 293 24.43 5.23 -5.00
C GLU A 293 24.06 6.45 -4.15
N LEU A 294 22.79 6.83 -4.09
CA LEU A 294 22.37 7.98 -3.28
C LEU A 294 22.56 7.73 -1.78
N ARG A 295 22.39 6.48 -1.29
CA ARG A 295 22.77 6.09 0.08
C ARG A 295 24.27 6.30 0.34
N GLN A 296 25.12 5.93 -0.61
CA GLN A 296 26.56 6.16 -0.49
C GLN A 296 26.87 7.66 -0.44
N ILE A 297 26.31 8.46 -1.35
CA ILE A 297 26.51 9.91 -1.39
C ILE A 297 26.03 10.57 -0.09
N ALA A 298 24.86 10.18 0.42
CA ALA A 298 24.34 10.69 1.69
C ALA A 298 25.29 10.38 2.87
N SER A 299 25.77 9.14 2.96
CA SER A 299 26.74 8.74 3.98
C SER A 299 28.05 9.55 3.90
N GLU A 300 28.61 9.71 2.71
CA GLU A 300 29.84 10.48 2.49
C GLU A 300 29.69 11.98 2.75
N LEU A 301 28.53 12.55 2.41
CA LEU A 301 28.24 13.97 2.61
C LEU A 301 28.07 14.26 4.09
N MET A 302 27.33 13.41 4.80
CA MET A 302 26.97 13.63 6.20
C MET A 302 28.01 13.12 7.19
N LYS A 303 28.86 12.16 6.80
CA LYS A 303 30.00 11.64 7.59
C LYS A 303 29.64 11.21 9.02
N GLY A 304 28.44 10.67 9.21
CA GLY A 304 27.95 10.28 10.53
C GLY A 304 27.80 11.44 11.52
N ALA A 305 27.52 12.66 11.01
CA ALA A 305 27.14 13.77 11.87
C ALA A 305 25.97 13.37 12.80
N PRO A 306 25.89 13.90 14.03
CA PRO A 306 24.73 13.64 14.87
C PRO A 306 23.47 14.23 14.23
N VAL A 307 22.35 13.52 14.34
CA VAL A 307 21.04 14.05 13.96
C VAL A 307 20.69 15.19 14.90
N GLU A 308 20.46 16.38 14.34
CA GLU A 308 20.15 17.57 15.14
C GLU A 308 18.69 17.55 15.61
N PRO A 309 18.40 18.00 16.85
CA PRO A 309 17.03 18.20 17.29
C PRO A 309 16.31 19.22 16.40
N THR A 310 15.09 18.91 15.98
CA THR A 310 14.25 19.82 15.20
C THR A 310 12.87 19.97 15.80
N ARG A 311 12.13 20.95 15.29
CA ARG A 311 10.69 21.03 15.54
C ARG A 311 9.99 19.80 14.91
N PRO A 312 8.91 19.29 15.51
CA PRO A 312 8.12 18.19 14.93
C PRO A 312 7.52 18.52 13.55
N VAL A 313 7.22 19.80 13.29
CA VAL A 313 6.77 20.27 11.99
C VAL A 313 7.56 21.51 11.63
N ASP A 314 8.17 21.48 10.45
CA ASP A 314 8.98 22.58 9.92
C ASP A 314 8.49 22.94 8.51
N LEU A 315 7.99 24.17 8.37
CA LEU A 315 7.65 24.75 7.07
C LEU A 315 8.94 25.16 6.38
N LEU A 316 9.20 24.59 5.21
CA LEU A 316 10.42 24.84 4.45
C LEU A 316 10.27 26.12 3.62
N ASP A 317 11.36 26.86 3.49
CA ASP A 317 11.43 28.11 2.73
C ASP A 317 11.39 27.84 1.22
N ASP A 318 11.12 28.86 0.41
CA ASP A 318 11.31 28.76 -1.04
C ASP A 318 12.81 28.70 -1.39
N GLU A 319 13.18 27.85 -2.35
CA GLU A 319 14.58 27.66 -2.73
C GLU A 319 14.74 27.27 -4.21
N PRO A 320 15.93 27.49 -4.80
CA PRO A 320 16.20 27.05 -6.17
C PRO A 320 15.96 25.55 -6.34
N LEU A 321 15.26 25.18 -7.43
CA LEU A 321 14.85 23.80 -7.73
C LEU A 321 15.99 22.78 -7.64
N GLU A 322 17.19 23.15 -8.07
CA GLU A 322 18.37 22.28 -8.01
C GLU A 322 18.82 21.96 -6.57
N ILE A 323 18.66 22.89 -5.63
CA ILE A 323 18.95 22.64 -4.22
C ILE A 323 17.86 21.72 -3.66
N GLU A 324 16.60 22.01 -3.98
CA GLU A 324 15.49 21.15 -3.57
C GLU A 324 15.67 19.72 -4.05
N LEU A 325 15.94 19.51 -5.34
CA LEU A 325 16.13 18.19 -5.93
C LEU A 325 17.24 17.42 -5.23
N ALA A 326 18.39 18.05 -5.02
CA ALA A 326 19.51 17.39 -4.34
C ALA A 326 19.18 17.05 -2.88
N CYS A 327 18.47 17.92 -2.15
CA CYS A 327 18.04 17.64 -0.79
C CYS A 327 17.06 16.47 -0.75
N THR A 328 16.02 16.50 -1.59
CA THR A 328 14.97 15.50 -1.65
C THR A 328 15.51 14.12 -2.08
N LEU A 329 16.45 14.09 -3.04
CA LEU A 329 17.10 12.83 -3.46
C LEU A 329 17.90 12.17 -2.33
N LEU A 330 18.53 12.94 -1.43
CA LEU A 330 19.25 12.37 -0.28
C LEU A 330 18.35 12.12 0.93
N TYR A 331 17.19 12.78 1.01
CA TYR A 331 16.29 12.71 2.15
C TYR A 331 15.85 11.27 2.47
N GLU A 332 15.46 10.48 1.47
CA GLU A 332 15.01 9.07 1.63
C GLU A 332 16.12 8.11 2.09
N HIS A 333 17.36 8.58 2.18
CA HIS A 333 18.55 7.75 2.32
C HIS A 333 19.38 8.08 3.57
N CYS A 334 18.81 8.84 4.50
CA CYS A 334 19.41 9.17 5.78
C CYS A 334 18.34 9.47 6.84
N SER A 335 18.77 9.77 8.07
CA SER A 335 17.91 10.15 9.21
C SER A 335 17.96 11.66 9.51
N TYR A 336 18.46 12.49 8.59
CA TYR A 336 18.66 13.92 8.87
C TYR A 336 17.45 14.75 8.46
N SER A 337 17.17 15.82 9.20
CA SER A 337 16.15 16.79 8.77
C SER A 337 16.52 17.43 7.43
N TYR A 338 15.50 17.87 6.71
CA TYR A 338 15.67 18.55 5.43
C TYR A 338 16.65 19.72 5.55
N ARG A 339 16.51 20.56 6.59
CA ARG A 339 17.40 21.71 6.82
C ARG A 339 18.84 21.30 7.09
N GLN A 340 19.07 20.16 7.75
CA GLN A 340 20.41 19.65 7.99
C GLN A 340 21.06 19.18 6.68
N ILE A 341 20.32 18.43 5.85
CA ILE A 341 20.78 18.01 4.51
C ILE A 341 21.05 19.22 3.62
N ARG A 342 20.14 20.19 3.59
CA ARG A 342 20.27 21.43 2.81
C ARG A 342 21.50 22.23 3.18
N ARG A 343 21.85 22.32 4.47
CA ARG A 343 23.10 22.96 4.91
C ARG A 343 24.33 22.22 4.40
N ALA A 344 24.33 20.89 4.47
CA ALA A 344 25.45 20.08 3.97
C ALA A 344 25.63 20.24 2.44
N ILE A 345 24.53 20.24 1.68
CA ILE A 345 24.55 20.46 0.23
C ILE A 345 25.06 21.87 -0.11
N ALA A 346 24.59 22.90 0.62
CA ALA A 346 25.06 24.26 0.42
C ALA A 346 26.56 24.40 0.67
N SER A 347 27.11 23.73 1.69
CA SER A 347 28.54 23.71 1.98
C SER A 347 29.36 22.91 0.96
N ALA A 348 28.79 21.87 0.35
CA ALA A 348 29.48 21.04 -0.64
C ALA A 348 29.61 21.71 -2.03
N GLY A 349 28.79 22.72 -2.30
CA GLY A 349 28.86 23.52 -3.53
C GLY A 349 28.19 22.87 -4.74
N GLU A 350 28.25 23.58 -5.86
CA GLU A 350 27.50 23.25 -7.08
C GLU A 350 27.89 21.92 -7.72
N ALA A 351 29.18 21.57 -7.73
CA ALA A 351 29.65 20.32 -8.34
C ALA A 351 29.01 19.08 -7.67
N ARG A 352 28.98 19.04 -6.33
CA ARG A 352 28.36 17.95 -5.57
C ARG A 352 26.84 17.93 -5.75
N ARG A 353 26.21 19.11 -5.84
CA ARG A 353 24.77 19.21 -6.13
C ARG A 353 24.41 18.59 -7.48
N ARG A 354 25.17 18.89 -8.53
CA ARG A 354 24.96 18.29 -9.87
C ARG A 354 25.19 16.78 -9.84
N GLU A 355 26.23 16.31 -9.15
CA GLU A 355 26.51 14.88 -8.99
C GLU A 355 25.32 14.11 -8.38
N ILE A 356 24.68 14.67 -7.35
CA ILE A 356 23.49 14.08 -6.71
C ILE A 356 22.32 13.98 -7.70
N ILE A 357 22.05 15.06 -8.43
CA ILE A 357 20.96 15.10 -9.42
C ILE A 357 21.22 14.10 -10.55
N ASP A 358 22.46 14.05 -11.05
CA ASP A 358 22.87 13.10 -12.08
C ASP A 358 22.74 11.65 -11.60
N ALA A 359 23.08 11.37 -10.34
CA ALA A 359 22.88 10.05 -9.73
C ALA A 359 21.41 9.63 -9.66
N GLY A 360 20.52 10.58 -9.44
CA GLY A 360 19.08 10.37 -9.52
C GLY A 360 18.59 9.90 -10.90
N LEU A 361 19.32 10.15 -11.99
CA LEU A 361 18.91 9.83 -13.37
C LEU A 361 19.81 8.81 -14.07
N ARG A 362 21.01 8.55 -13.56
CA ARG A 362 22.07 7.80 -14.26
C ARG A 362 21.65 6.41 -14.73
N HIS A 363 20.89 5.69 -13.92
CA HIS A 363 20.49 4.32 -14.20
C HIS A 363 19.12 4.22 -14.90
N ARG A 364 18.49 5.35 -15.23
CA ARG A 364 17.13 5.39 -15.78
C ARG A 364 17.09 4.79 -17.19
N GLY A 365 16.29 3.73 -17.36
CA GLY A 365 16.00 3.14 -18.65
C GLY A 365 14.95 3.91 -19.45
N ARG A 366 14.74 3.49 -20.70
CA ARG A 366 13.77 4.09 -21.64
C ARG A 366 12.32 4.04 -21.17
N HIS A 367 11.99 3.11 -20.28
CA HIS A 367 10.62 2.77 -19.88
C HIS A 367 10.31 3.11 -18.41
N ASP A 368 11.30 3.61 -17.69
CA ASP A 368 11.21 3.94 -16.27
C ASP A 368 10.64 5.35 -16.08
N GLU A 369 9.76 5.50 -15.09
CA GLU A 369 9.38 6.83 -14.59
C GLU A 369 10.55 7.44 -13.82
N MET A 370 10.62 8.77 -13.70
CA MET A 370 11.59 9.40 -12.80
C MET A 370 11.20 9.09 -11.35
N LEU A 371 12.19 9.02 -10.45
CA LEU A 371 11.95 8.84 -9.01
C LEU A 371 10.99 9.91 -8.47
N ARG A 372 10.25 9.56 -7.42
CA ARG A 372 9.32 10.48 -6.76
C ARG A 372 9.99 11.77 -6.28
N ALA A 373 11.27 11.71 -5.90
CA ALA A 373 12.09 12.87 -5.55
C ALA A 373 12.17 13.96 -6.65
N PHE A 374 11.93 13.61 -7.93
CA PHE A 374 11.86 14.58 -9.03
C PHE A 374 10.52 15.32 -9.16
N ARG A 375 9.54 15.03 -8.28
CA ARG A 375 8.26 15.77 -8.19
C ARG A 375 8.38 17.06 -7.35
N ALA A 376 9.59 17.60 -7.28
CA ALA A 376 9.98 18.85 -6.64
C ALA A 376 9.30 20.09 -7.25
N GLY A 377 9.44 21.25 -6.60
CA GLY A 377 8.84 22.52 -7.02
C GLY A 377 7.49 22.80 -6.38
N GLN A 378 7.17 22.14 -5.27
CA GLN A 378 5.95 22.40 -4.51
C GLN A 378 6.11 23.69 -3.69
N GLN A 379 5.09 24.55 -3.67
CA GLN A 379 5.15 25.83 -2.92
C GLN A 379 5.03 25.66 -1.40
N PHE A 380 4.32 24.62 -0.94
CA PHE A 380 4.16 24.31 0.47
C PHE A 380 4.81 22.97 0.76
N ARG A 381 5.94 23.01 1.47
CA ARG A 381 6.75 21.84 1.80
C ARG A 381 6.95 21.80 3.32
N PHE A 382 6.75 20.63 3.89
CA PHE A 382 6.89 20.41 5.32
C PHE A 382 7.85 19.25 5.56
N ASP A 383 8.83 19.44 6.43
CA ASP A 383 9.57 18.35 7.08
C ASP A 383 8.86 18.04 8.39
N ILE A 384 8.39 16.79 8.54
CA ILE A 384 7.52 16.37 9.63
C ILE A 384 8.18 15.19 10.35
N LEU A 385 8.44 15.36 11.64
CA LEU A 385 8.86 14.29 12.55
C LEU A 385 7.71 13.98 13.51
N MET A 386 7.14 12.78 13.40
CA MET A 386 6.00 12.33 14.22
C MET A 386 6.04 10.83 14.47
N ASP A 387 5.30 10.35 15.47
CA ASP A 387 5.13 8.91 15.71
C ASP A 387 4.60 8.18 14.46
N ILE A 388 5.06 6.94 14.25
CA ILE A 388 4.66 6.10 13.12
C ILE A 388 3.14 5.89 13.10
N GLY A 389 2.48 5.80 14.25
CA GLY A 389 1.03 5.72 14.32
C GLY A 389 0.35 6.92 13.66
N GLY A 390 0.69 8.13 14.09
CA GLY A 390 0.20 9.39 13.54
C GLY A 390 0.55 9.54 12.06
N PHE A 391 1.79 9.17 11.69
CA PHE A 391 2.21 9.10 10.29
C PHE A 391 1.29 8.19 9.49
N ARG A 392 0.96 6.98 9.95
CA ARG A 392 0.05 6.06 9.22
C ARG A 392 -1.34 6.65 9.01
N ASP A 393 -1.80 7.50 9.91
CA ASP A 393 -3.08 8.19 9.75
C ASP A 393 -3.00 9.30 8.69
N MET A 394 -1.89 10.04 8.64
CA MET A 394 -1.61 11.07 7.64
C MET A 394 -1.25 10.48 6.27
N HIS A 395 -0.50 9.38 6.23
CA HIS A 395 0.10 8.76 5.05
C HIS A 395 -0.95 8.38 4.00
N ARG A 396 -2.15 8.00 4.47
CA ARG A 396 -3.31 7.70 3.63
C ARG A 396 -3.86 8.93 2.88
N HIS A 397 -3.40 10.15 3.21
CA HIS A 397 -3.75 11.37 2.49
C HIS A 397 -2.85 11.55 1.25
N ARG A 398 -3.21 10.85 0.17
CA ARG A 398 -2.41 10.73 -1.07
C ARG A 398 -2.44 11.95 -1.99
N ARG A 399 -3.05 13.07 -1.58
CA ARG A 399 -3.12 14.30 -2.39
C ARG A 399 -1.83 15.14 -2.37
N CYS A 400 -0.89 14.83 -1.46
CA CYS A 400 0.42 15.44 -1.42
C CYS A 400 1.51 14.47 -1.90
N ILE A 401 2.65 15.02 -2.31
CA ILE A 401 3.86 14.23 -2.55
C ILE A 401 4.51 13.97 -1.18
N GLN A 402 4.62 12.70 -0.83
CA GLN A 402 5.29 12.25 0.39
C GLN A 402 6.62 11.60 0.01
N ILE A 403 7.68 12.07 0.64
CA ILE A 403 9.05 11.57 0.52
C ILE A 403 9.44 11.15 1.93
N GLU A 404 9.79 9.88 2.11
CA GLU A 404 9.85 9.27 3.44
C GLU A 404 11.24 8.79 3.80
N GLN A 405 11.58 8.91 5.08
CA GLN A 405 12.79 8.28 5.62
C GLN A 405 12.50 6.87 6.11
N SER A 406 13.56 6.06 6.21
CA SER A 406 13.47 4.70 6.74
C SER A 406 13.06 4.70 8.21
N PHE A 407 12.42 3.62 8.66
CA PHE A 407 12.10 3.45 10.07
C PHE A 407 13.37 3.36 10.91
N THR A 408 13.40 4.08 12.04
CA THR A 408 14.56 4.13 12.94
C THR A 408 14.12 4.37 14.37
N THR A 409 14.95 3.95 15.33
CA THR A 409 14.78 4.28 16.75
C THR A 409 15.53 5.56 17.15
N GLU A 410 16.37 6.10 16.26
CA GLU A 410 17.24 7.26 16.51
C GLU A 410 16.46 8.55 16.81
N HIS A 411 15.22 8.66 16.33
CA HIS A 411 14.36 9.82 16.58
C HIS A 411 13.62 9.80 17.92
N GLY A 412 13.82 8.73 18.70
CA GLY A 412 13.05 8.47 19.91
C GLY A 412 11.58 8.22 19.61
N TYR A 413 10.75 8.34 20.65
CA TYR A 413 9.33 8.05 20.59
C TYR A 413 8.51 9.14 21.28
N ASP A 414 7.22 9.20 20.94
CA ASP A 414 6.25 10.05 21.61
C ASP A 414 5.61 9.35 22.80
N ILE A 415 5.24 10.11 23.83
CA ILE A 415 4.63 9.60 25.06
C ILE A 415 3.20 10.15 25.13
N PRO A 416 2.15 9.30 25.00
CA PRO A 416 0.78 9.74 25.17
C PRO A 416 0.55 10.41 26.53
N GLU A 417 -0.14 11.56 26.53
CA GLU A 417 -0.34 12.40 27.72
C GLU A 417 -1.06 11.67 28.87
N GLN A 418 -1.85 10.64 28.56
CA GLN A 418 -2.63 9.85 29.52
C GLN A 418 -1.77 8.87 30.32
N LEU A 419 -0.57 8.51 29.85
CA LEU A 419 0.25 7.47 30.49
C LEU A 419 0.71 7.87 31.89
N LYS A 420 1.10 9.14 32.08
CA LYS A 420 1.59 9.62 33.38
C LYS A 420 0.47 9.67 34.43
N PRO A 421 -0.70 10.31 34.18
CA PRO A 421 -1.83 10.27 35.11
C PRO A 421 -2.35 8.86 35.41
N ALA A 422 -2.28 7.94 34.44
CA ALA A 422 -2.70 6.56 34.60
C ALA A 422 -1.67 5.65 35.30
N GLY A 423 -0.49 6.18 35.66
CA GLY A 423 0.57 5.40 36.31
C GLY A 423 1.29 4.39 35.40
N ALA A 424 1.07 4.44 34.09
CA ALA A 424 1.61 3.48 33.12
C ALA A 424 2.89 3.96 32.42
N LEU A 425 3.39 5.16 32.74
CA LEU A 425 4.54 5.78 32.07
C LEU A 425 5.81 4.92 32.17
N ALA A 426 6.16 4.44 33.37
CA ALA A 426 7.41 3.70 33.57
C ALA A 426 7.43 2.36 32.81
N GLU A 427 6.30 1.65 32.78
CA GLU A 427 6.14 0.40 32.03
C GLU A 427 6.28 0.63 30.52
N TYR A 428 5.67 1.72 30.03
CA TYR A 428 5.77 2.13 28.64
C TYR A 428 7.21 2.48 28.22
N GLU A 429 7.92 3.31 29.00
CA GLU A 429 9.30 3.68 28.74
C GLU A 429 10.23 2.45 28.75
N ALA A 430 9.98 1.51 29.68
CA ALA A 430 10.73 0.26 29.74
C ALA A 430 10.48 -0.62 28.50
N ALA A 431 9.24 -0.70 28.01
CA ALA A 431 8.91 -1.43 26.79
C ALA A 431 9.59 -0.82 25.55
N MET A 432 9.53 0.50 25.41
CA MET A 432 10.19 1.22 24.32
C MET A 432 11.72 1.08 24.37
N GLY A 433 12.31 1.12 25.57
CA GLY A 433 13.74 0.88 25.78
C GLY A 433 14.16 -0.52 25.34
N ARG A 434 13.45 -1.56 25.77
CA ARG A 434 13.69 -2.95 25.34
C ARG A 434 13.61 -3.10 23.82
N ALA A 435 12.62 -2.49 23.18
CA ALA A 435 12.47 -2.52 21.74
C ALA A 435 13.64 -1.83 21.03
N SER A 436 14.06 -0.65 21.51
CA SER A 436 15.21 0.08 20.94
C SER A 436 16.50 -0.73 21.04
N ASP A 437 16.76 -1.34 22.21
CA ASP A 437 17.96 -2.16 22.43
C ASP A 437 17.95 -3.40 21.52
N ALA A 438 16.80 -4.06 21.40
CA ALA A 438 16.63 -5.21 20.51
C ALA A 438 16.83 -4.83 19.04
N VAL A 439 16.25 -3.73 18.56
CA VAL A 439 16.47 -3.22 17.19
C VAL A 439 17.96 -2.95 16.95
N GLY A 440 18.63 -2.30 17.90
CA GLY A 440 20.07 -2.01 17.80
C GLY A 440 20.95 -3.27 17.81
N ALA A 441 20.57 -4.32 18.53
CA ALA A 441 21.27 -5.60 18.55
C ALA A 441 21.02 -6.41 17.27
N LEU A 442 19.76 -6.51 16.85
CA LEU A 442 19.34 -7.23 15.64
C LEU A 442 19.94 -6.58 14.38
N GLY A 443 20.03 -5.26 14.31
CA GLY A 443 20.62 -4.55 13.17
C GLY A 443 22.12 -4.78 12.99
N LYS A 444 22.81 -5.37 13.97
CA LYS A 444 24.27 -5.63 13.96
C LYS A 444 24.62 -7.09 13.70
N ILE A 445 23.64 -7.98 13.55
CA ILE A 445 23.90 -9.40 13.30
C ILE A 445 24.51 -9.59 11.91
N THR A 446 25.21 -10.70 11.71
CA THR A 446 25.82 -11.04 10.41
C THR A 446 24.78 -11.67 9.48
N ASN A 447 23.82 -10.86 9.03
CA ASN A 447 22.80 -11.20 8.04
C ASN A 447 22.74 -10.06 7.00
N PRO A 448 22.69 -10.34 5.68
CA PRO A 448 22.63 -9.31 4.65
C PRO A 448 21.50 -8.28 4.81
N GLU A 449 20.37 -8.68 5.43
CA GLU A 449 19.19 -7.84 5.68
C GLU A 449 18.96 -7.63 7.18
N ALA A 450 20.02 -7.65 8.00
CA ALA A 450 19.94 -7.44 9.44
C ALA A 450 19.24 -6.13 9.81
N ALA A 451 19.63 -5.02 9.17
CA ALA A 451 19.08 -3.70 9.45
C ALA A 451 17.59 -3.61 9.08
N GLU A 452 17.22 -4.08 7.90
CA GLU A 452 15.83 -4.16 7.45
C GLU A 452 14.99 -5.09 8.35
N SER A 453 15.52 -6.25 8.72
CA SER A 453 14.83 -7.21 9.59
C SER A 453 14.59 -6.65 10.99
N ALA A 454 15.52 -5.84 11.51
CA ALA A 454 15.37 -5.20 12.81
C ALA A 454 14.23 -4.17 12.84
N GLN A 455 13.92 -3.50 11.71
CA GLN A 455 12.87 -2.48 11.65
C GLN A 455 11.48 -3.00 12.03
N TYR A 456 11.21 -4.29 11.80
CA TYR A 456 9.95 -4.91 12.20
C TYR A 456 9.70 -4.88 13.70
N ALA A 457 10.75 -4.81 14.54
CA ALA A 457 10.61 -4.70 15.98
C ALA A 457 10.32 -3.29 16.48
N ILE A 458 10.31 -2.27 15.61
CA ILE A 458 10.05 -0.87 15.98
C ILE A 458 8.55 -0.68 16.30
N PRO A 459 8.19 -0.25 17.52
CA PRO A 459 6.81 0.12 17.88
C PRO A 459 6.30 1.37 17.17
N LEU A 460 4.98 1.47 16.96
CA LEU A 460 4.36 2.61 16.27
C LEU A 460 4.56 3.96 17.00
N GLY A 461 4.95 3.96 18.27
CA GLY A 461 5.23 5.19 19.01
C GLY A 461 6.57 5.84 18.69
N PHE A 462 7.49 5.11 18.03
CA PHE A 462 8.73 5.71 17.53
C PHE A 462 8.45 6.69 16.40
N ARG A 463 9.29 7.72 16.30
CA ARG A 463 9.12 8.77 15.32
C ARG A 463 9.78 8.42 13.98
N LYS A 464 9.15 8.85 12.88
CA LYS A 464 9.75 8.86 11.54
C LYS A 464 9.56 10.19 10.84
N ARG A 465 10.31 10.35 9.75
CA ARG A 465 10.29 11.49 8.85
C ARG A 465 9.73 11.17 7.48
#